data_AF-A0A8T2DZU0-F1
#
_entry.id   AF-A0A8T2DZU0-F1
#
_cell.length_a   1.000
_cell.length_b   1.000
_cell.length_c   1.000
_cell.angle_alpha   90.00
_cell.angle_beta   90.00
_cell.angle_gamma   90.00
#
_symmetry.space_group_name_H-M   'P 1'
#
loop_
_entity.id
_entity.type
_entity.pdbx_description
1 polymer ?
#
loop_
_entity_poly.entity_id
_entity_poly.type
_entity_poly.pdbx_seq_one_letter_code
_entity_poly.pdbx_strand_id
1 'polypeptide(L)'
;MFAFNNVSSSGNNVVPTRKEKKWKRAKLSRKAKVNELRFYRLKAKKKMNSPNPEVRIRYKLEKAKRKEEWLIEKLRKYDVPKSPAEPYDPESLTEEEQHYLKRTGEKRKNFVLVGRRGVFGGVVLNLHLHWKKHETVKVICKPCNKPGQVHEYAEELARLSKGIVIDVKPNNTIVLYRGKNYVRPEVMSPVDTLSKDKALEKYRYEQSLEHTSEFIEKLEKELEEYHKYVVRHKKKKDEEAEKKKDADSK
;
A
#
# COMPACT_ATOMS: atom_id res chain seq x y z
N MET A 1 0.26 -59.30 60.90
CA MET A 1 0.29 -58.11 61.79
C MET A 1 1.11 -57.03 61.12
N PHE A 2 0.60 -55.79 61.20
CA PHE A 2 1.18 -54.51 60.77
C PHE A 2 1.13 -54.15 59.28
N ALA A 3 0.12 -53.31 58.99
CA ALA A 3 0.01 -52.47 57.82
C ALA A 3 0.85 -51.20 58.01
N PHE A 4 1.55 -50.75 56.97
CA PHE A 4 1.90 -49.36 56.75
C PHE A 4 1.92 -49.10 55.23
N ASN A 5 0.81 -48.56 54.71
CA ASN A 5 0.73 -48.02 53.37
C ASN A 5 1.08 -46.53 53.42
N ASN A 6 2.04 -46.16 52.58
CA ASN A 6 2.60 -44.82 52.46
C ASN A 6 1.68 -43.96 51.58
N VAL A 7 1.27 -42.80 52.10
CA VAL A 7 0.44 -41.80 51.41
C VAL A 7 1.36 -40.89 50.59
N SER A 8 1.14 -40.81 49.27
CA SER A 8 1.61 -39.70 48.45
C SER A 8 0.46 -39.07 47.67
N SER A 9 0.23 -37.81 48.03
CA SER A 9 -0.83 -36.90 47.61
C SER A 9 -0.97 -36.75 46.09
N SER A 10 -2.18 -37.00 45.57
CA SER A 10 -2.60 -36.63 44.23
C SER A 10 -3.25 -35.24 44.27
N GLY A 11 -2.51 -34.20 43.90
CA GLY A 11 -3.00 -32.82 43.80
C GLY A 11 -2.98 -32.31 42.37
N ASN A 12 -4.01 -32.61 41.58
CA ASN A 12 -4.26 -31.96 40.29
C ASN A 12 -4.73 -30.51 40.51
N ASN A 13 -3.82 -29.55 40.43
CA ASN A 13 -4.18 -28.13 40.34
C ASN A 13 -4.45 -27.74 38.88
N VAL A 14 -5.70 -27.90 38.44
CA VAL A 14 -6.20 -27.25 37.21
C VAL A 14 -6.75 -25.89 37.61
N VAL A 15 -6.00 -24.82 37.31
CA VAL A 15 -6.47 -23.44 37.45
C VAL A 15 -7.59 -23.19 36.43
N PRO A 16 -8.80 -22.80 36.83
CA PRO A 16 -9.87 -22.53 35.87
C PRO A 16 -9.60 -21.19 35.17
N THR A 17 -9.32 -21.23 33.87
CA THR A 17 -9.24 -20.04 33.03
C THR A 17 -10.60 -19.36 32.97
N ARG A 18 -10.66 -18.13 33.52
CA ARG A 18 -11.83 -17.27 33.54
C ARG A 18 -12.26 -16.96 32.10
N LYS A 19 -13.27 -17.66 31.58
CA LYS A 19 -13.89 -17.36 30.28
C LYS A 19 -14.37 -15.91 30.29
N GLU A 20 -13.67 -15.02 29.60
CA GLU A 20 -14.11 -13.64 29.37
C GLU A 20 -15.49 -13.65 28.69
N LYS A 21 -16.53 -13.25 29.44
CA LYS A 21 -17.87 -13.06 28.90
C LYS A 21 -17.81 -11.91 27.88
N LYS A 22 -17.76 -12.23 26.59
CA LYS A 22 -18.00 -11.25 25.51
C LYS A 22 -19.41 -10.66 25.68
N TRP A 23 -19.50 -9.43 26.18
CA TRP A 23 -20.76 -8.72 26.29
C TRP A 23 -21.34 -8.52 24.88
N LYS A 24 -22.50 -9.13 24.60
CA LYS A 24 -23.21 -8.91 23.34
C LYS A 24 -23.71 -7.47 23.34
N ARG A 25 -23.11 -6.58 22.53
CA ARG A 25 -23.64 -5.21 22.31
C ARG A 25 -25.11 -5.32 21.89
N ALA A 26 -26.01 -4.73 22.66
CA ALA A 26 -27.42 -4.63 22.31
C ALA A 26 -27.54 -3.94 20.94
N LYS A 27 -28.14 -4.62 19.96
CA LYS A 27 -28.32 -4.06 18.62
C LYS A 27 -29.41 -2.98 18.72
N LEU A 28 -29.05 -1.73 18.39
CA LEU A 28 -30.01 -0.62 18.28
C LEU A 28 -31.19 -1.02 17.38
N SER A 29 -32.39 -0.59 17.75
CA SER A 29 -33.57 -0.71 16.90
C SER A 29 -33.32 -0.06 15.54
N ARG A 30 -33.88 -0.64 14.46
CA ARG A 30 -33.77 -0.09 13.10
C ARG A 30 -34.12 1.40 13.06
N LYS A 31 -35.17 1.81 13.80
CA LYS A 31 -35.61 3.21 13.89
C LYS A 31 -34.58 4.11 14.58
N ALA A 32 -33.96 3.63 15.66
CA ALA A 32 -32.92 4.36 16.38
C ALA A 32 -31.67 4.58 15.50
N LYS A 33 -31.23 3.54 14.78
CA LYS A 33 -30.11 3.62 13.83
C LYS A 33 -30.37 4.60 12.68
N VAL A 34 -31.60 4.62 12.15
CA VAL A 34 -31.99 5.58 11.09
C VAL A 34 -31.94 7.02 11.61
N ASN A 35 -32.48 7.28 12.80
CA ASN A 35 -32.46 8.61 13.41
C ASN A 35 -31.03 9.09 13.69
N GLU A 36 -30.16 8.19 14.17
CA GLU A 36 -28.74 8.47 14.39
C GLU A 36 -28.02 8.84 13.09
N LEU A 37 -28.21 8.07 12.01
CA LEU A 37 -27.67 8.38 10.68
C LEU A 37 -28.19 9.73 10.15
N ARG A 38 -29.48 10.04 10.38
CA ARG A 38 -30.09 11.33 9.99
C ARG A 38 -29.43 12.49 10.74
N PHE A 39 -29.16 12.33 12.03
CA PHE A 39 -28.47 13.33 12.85
C PHE A 39 -27.04 13.59 12.37
N TYR A 40 -26.27 12.54 12.07
CA TYR A 40 -24.92 12.69 11.50
C TYR A 40 -24.94 13.36 10.13
N ARG A 41 -25.94 13.04 9.27
CA ARG A 41 -26.14 13.73 7.99
C ARG A 41 -26.43 15.21 8.18
N LEU A 42 -27.27 15.58 9.15
CA LEU A 42 -27.58 16.98 9.43
C LEU A 42 -26.34 17.75 9.93
N LYS A 43 -25.57 17.17 10.85
CA LYS A 43 -24.29 17.75 11.32
C LYS A 43 -23.30 17.93 10.17
N ALA A 44 -23.17 16.93 9.30
CA ALA A 44 -22.34 17.02 8.10
C ALA A 44 -22.77 18.16 7.17
N LYS A 45 -24.09 18.27 6.91
CA LYS A 45 -24.65 19.35 6.08
C LYS A 45 -24.38 20.74 6.69
N LYS A 46 -24.51 20.88 8.01
CA LYS A 46 -24.20 22.14 8.72
C LYS A 46 -22.72 22.53 8.59
N LYS A 47 -21.80 21.57 8.71
CA LYS A 47 -20.36 21.84 8.52
C LYS A 47 -20.01 22.19 7.07
N MET A 48 -20.63 21.53 6.09
CA MET A 48 -20.40 21.80 4.67
C MET A 48 -20.99 23.14 4.20
N ASN A 49 -22.12 23.56 4.76
CA ASN A 49 -22.80 24.81 4.42
C ASN A 49 -22.45 25.95 5.40
N SER A 50 -21.40 25.78 6.21
CA SER A 50 -20.94 26.82 7.13
C SER A 50 -20.51 28.07 6.35
N PRO A 51 -20.95 29.28 6.76
CA PRO A 51 -20.48 30.52 6.15
C PRO A 51 -18.96 30.71 6.23
N ASN A 52 -18.34 30.19 7.30
CA ASN A 52 -16.89 30.22 7.47
C ASN A 52 -16.22 29.15 6.55
N PRO A 53 -15.41 29.54 5.56
CA PRO A 53 -14.71 28.62 4.65
C PRO A 53 -13.69 27.74 5.38
N GLU A 54 -13.05 28.21 6.45
CA GLU A 54 -12.11 27.42 7.24
C GLU A 54 -12.76 26.16 7.83
N VAL A 55 -13.97 26.31 8.37
CA VAL A 55 -14.74 25.20 8.93
C VAL A 55 -15.07 24.16 7.84
N ARG A 56 -15.36 24.63 6.62
CA ARG A 56 -15.65 23.77 5.47
C ARG A 56 -14.41 23.00 5.03
N ILE A 57 -13.27 23.68 4.89
CA ILE A 57 -12.00 23.08 4.47
C ILE A 57 -11.52 22.06 5.50
N ARG A 58 -11.48 22.43 6.79
CA ARG A 58 -11.10 21.54 7.89
C ARG A 58 -11.99 20.29 7.95
N TYR A 59 -13.30 20.43 7.74
CA TYR A 59 -14.20 19.29 7.72
C TYR A 59 -13.93 18.33 6.55
N LYS A 60 -13.65 18.85 5.35
CA LYS A 60 -13.25 18.01 4.19
C LYS A 60 -11.93 17.30 4.46
N LEU A 61 -10.96 18.01 5.04
CA LEU A 61 -9.64 17.49 5.38
C LEU A 61 -9.72 16.35 6.40
N GLU A 62 -10.50 16.53 7.47
CA GLU A 62 -10.75 15.48 8.49
C GLU A 62 -11.38 14.22 7.87
N LYS A 63 -12.30 14.40 6.93
CA LYS A 63 -12.93 13.30 6.18
C LYS A 63 -11.93 12.58 5.28
N ALA A 64 -11.07 13.33 4.59
CA ALA A 64 -10.07 12.78 3.68
C ALA A 64 -8.97 12.02 4.45
N LYS A 65 -8.43 12.59 5.54
CA LYS A 65 -7.43 11.92 6.40
C LYS A 65 -7.95 10.61 7.00
N ARG A 66 -9.20 10.59 7.48
CA ARG A 66 -9.84 9.34 7.95
C ARG A 66 -9.95 8.29 6.84
N LYS A 67 -10.22 8.71 5.60
CA LYS A 67 -10.29 7.79 4.45
C LYS A 67 -8.89 7.27 4.10
N GLU A 68 -7.88 8.14 4.12
CA GLU A 68 -6.48 7.80 3.89
C GLU A 68 -5.99 6.74 4.89
N GLU A 69 -6.19 6.96 6.19
CA GLU A 69 -5.87 5.99 7.25
C GLU A 69 -6.54 4.64 7.01
N TRP A 70 -7.82 4.64 6.67
CA TRP A 70 -8.56 3.41 6.35
C TRP A 70 -7.99 2.69 5.12
N LEU A 71 -7.59 3.43 4.07
CA LEU A 71 -6.97 2.87 2.87
C LEU A 71 -5.59 2.27 3.20
N ILE A 72 -4.79 2.94 4.02
CA ILE A 72 -3.50 2.44 4.50
C ILE A 72 -3.70 1.15 5.30
N GLU A 73 -4.67 1.09 6.21
CA GLU A 73 -4.99 -0.12 6.97
C GLU A 73 -5.42 -1.28 6.07
N LYS A 74 -6.18 -0.98 5.00
CA LYS A 74 -6.55 -1.99 3.99
C LYS A 74 -5.35 -2.49 3.23
N LEU A 75 -4.44 -1.60 2.81
CA LEU A 75 -3.23 -1.95 2.06
C LEU A 75 -2.25 -2.80 2.88
N ARG A 76 -2.12 -2.54 4.19
CA ARG A 76 -1.30 -3.36 5.10
C ARG A 76 -1.68 -4.85 5.07
N LYS A 77 -2.94 -5.20 4.76
CA LYS A 77 -3.39 -6.60 4.66
C LYS A 77 -2.87 -7.33 3.42
N TYR A 78 -2.41 -6.58 2.43
CA TYR A 78 -1.85 -7.09 1.18
C TYR A 78 -0.32 -7.10 1.20
N ASP A 79 0.31 -6.61 2.27
CA ASP A 79 1.74 -6.69 2.44
C ASP A 79 2.08 -8.13 2.85
N VAL A 80 2.64 -8.88 1.90
CA VAL A 80 3.05 -10.26 2.15
C VAL A 80 4.43 -10.19 2.79
N PRO A 81 4.63 -10.80 3.98
CA PRO A 81 5.94 -10.86 4.61
C PRO A 81 6.97 -11.34 3.59
N LYS A 82 7.98 -10.52 3.31
CA LYS A 82 9.08 -10.93 2.45
C LYS A 82 9.85 -12.00 3.22
N SER A 83 9.74 -13.25 2.79
CA SER A 83 10.64 -14.30 3.23
C SER A 83 12.08 -13.78 3.07
N PRO A 84 12.98 -14.03 4.05
CA PRO A 84 14.38 -13.67 3.90
C PRO A 84 14.86 -14.29 2.58
N ALA A 85 15.52 -13.48 1.76
CA ALA A 85 16.12 -13.98 0.54
C ALA A 85 17.08 -15.09 0.96
N GLU A 86 16.78 -16.34 0.61
CA GLU A 86 17.76 -17.41 0.71
C GLU A 86 19.01 -16.91 -0.02
N PRO A 87 20.22 -17.12 0.55
CA PRO A 87 21.47 -16.78 -0.14
C PRO A 87 21.56 -17.63 -1.40
N TYR A 88 20.96 -17.10 -2.47
CA TYR A 88 21.11 -17.61 -3.81
C TYR A 88 22.47 -17.13 -4.27
N ASP A 89 23.35 -18.07 -4.57
CA ASP A 89 24.69 -17.79 -5.07
C ASP A 89 24.54 -16.94 -6.33
N PRO A 90 24.93 -15.65 -6.32
CA PRO A 90 24.94 -14.87 -7.53
C PRO A 90 26.03 -15.49 -8.40
N GLU A 91 25.65 -16.43 -9.28
CA GLU A 91 26.50 -16.88 -10.36
C GLU A 91 27.11 -15.62 -10.98
N SER A 92 28.41 -15.40 -10.76
CA SER A 92 29.07 -14.17 -11.13
C SER A 92 29.18 -14.14 -12.65
N LEU A 93 28.16 -13.56 -13.29
CA LEU A 93 28.14 -13.36 -14.73
C LEU A 93 29.30 -12.45 -15.09
N THR A 94 30.17 -12.93 -15.96
CA THR A 94 31.26 -12.11 -16.48
C THR A 94 30.68 -10.94 -17.29
N GLU A 95 31.41 -9.84 -17.40
CA GLU A 95 30.94 -8.66 -18.14
C GLU A 95 30.61 -9.00 -19.61
N GLU A 96 31.38 -9.91 -20.20
CA GLU A 96 31.16 -10.44 -21.55
C GLU A 96 29.82 -11.18 -21.66
N GLU A 97 29.52 -12.05 -20.69
CA GLU A 97 28.26 -12.80 -20.62
C GLU A 97 27.07 -11.86 -20.43
N GLN A 98 27.19 -10.86 -19.54
CA GLN A 98 26.15 -9.86 -19.33
C GLN A 98 25.86 -9.08 -20.61
N HIS A 99 26.90 -8.64 -21.32
CA HIS A 99 26.74 -7.91 -22.58
C HIS A 99 26.13 -8.80 -23.67
N TYR A 100 26.53 -10.07 -23.77
CA TYR A 100 25.92 -11.04 -24.67
C TYR A 100 24.43 -11.27 -24.38
N LEU A 101 24.08 -11.49 -23.11
CA LEU A 101 22.70 -11.71 -22.66
C LEU A 101 21.83 -10.47 -22.86
N LYS A 102 22.37 -9.28 -22.63
CA LYS A 102 21.70 -8.00 -22.90
C LYS A 102 21.33 -7.88 -24.37
N ARG A 103 22.30 -8.09 -25.27
CA ARG A 103 22.10 -8.03 -26.72
C ARG A 103 21.12 -9.12 -27.21
N THR A 104 21.27 -10.33 -26.71
CA THR A 104 20.44 -11.47 -27.12
C THR A 104 19.02 -11.34 -26.58
N GLY A 105 18.84 -11.00 -25.30
CA GLY A 105 17.55 -10.81 -24.65
C GLY A 105 16.72 -9.70 -25.31
N GLU A 106 17.36 -8.63 -25.77
CA GLU A 106 16.68 -7.57 -26.52
C GLU A 106 16.13 -8.05 -27.88
N LYS A 107 16.94 -8.78 -28.65
CA LYS A 107 16.58 -9.29 -29.98
C LYS A 107 15.46 -10.33 -29.94
N ARG A 108 15.36 -11.10 -28.86
CA ARG A 108 14.37 -12.17 -28.76
C ARG A 108 12.94 -11.62 -28.69
N LYS A 109 11.95 -12.37 -29.17
CA LYS A 109 10.55 -11.93 -29.23
C LYS A 109 9.68 -12.44 -28.07
N ASN A 110 10.24 -13.21 -27.14
CA ASN A 110 9.51 -13.73 -25.99
C ASN A 110 9.41 -12.64 -24.90
N PHE A 111 8.17 -12.33 -24.51
CA PHE A 111 7.89 -11.33 -23.50
C PHE A 111 6.73 -11.72 -22.60
N VAL A 112 6.76 -11.20 -21.38
CA VAL A 112 5.69 -11.25 -20.39
C VAL A 112 5.20 -9.82 -20.15
N LEU A 113 3.88 -9.64 -20.13
CA LEU A 113 3.27 -8.34 -19.86
C LEU A 113 2.92 -8.21 -18.39
N VAL A 114 3.42 -7.15 -17.75
CA VAL A 114 3.02 -6.74 -16.40
C VAL A 114 2.08 -5.55 -16.53
N GLY A 115 0.82 -5.76 -16.13
CA GLY A 115 -0.23 -4.76 -16.21
C GLY A 115 -0.36 -3.92 -14.93
N ARG A 116 -1.52 -3.25 -14.81
CA ARG A 116 -1.94 -2.49 -13.60
C ARG A 116 -1.89 -3.29 -12.29
N ARG A 117 -1.94 -4.62 -12.37
CA ARG A 117 -1.90 -5.51 -11.19
C ARG A 117 -0.50 -5.65 -10.59
N GLY A 118 0.53 -5.17 -11.29
CA GLY A 118 1.92 -5.37 -10.89
C GLY A 118 2.34 -6.84 -10.96
N VAL A 119 3.35 -7.18 -10.17
CA VAL A 119 3.89 -8.54 -10.04
C VAL A 119 2.98 -9.36 -9.14
N PHE A 120 2.56 -10.51 -9.63
CA PHE A 120 1.77 -11.49 -8.88
C PHE A 120 2.11 -12.90 -9.37
N GLY A 121 1.62 -13.93 -8.68
CA GLY A 121 2.05 -15.33 -8.95
C GLY A 121 1.92 -15.77 -10.41
N GLY A 122 0.89 -15.29 -11.13
CA GLY A 122 0.70 -15.58 -12.55
C GLY A 122 1.78 -15.01 -13.47
N VAL A 123 2.42 -13.89 -13.10
CA VAL A 123 3.55 -13.32 -13.85
C VAL A 123 4.78 -14.21 -13.70
N VAL A 124 5.07 -14.63 -12.47
CA VAL A 124 6.21 -15.50 -12.14
C VAL A 124 6.04 -16.87 -12.77
N LEU A 125 4.84 -17.45 -12.71
CA LEU A 125 4.48 -18.66 -13.43
C LEU A 125 4.80 -18.54 -14.93
N ASN A 126 4.42 -17.41 -15.55
CA ASN A 126 4.64 -17.20 -16.97
C ASN A 126 6.13 -17.05 -17.32
N LEU A 127 6.94 -16.46 -16.43
CA LEU A 127 8.40 -16.44 -16.57
C LEU A 127 8.97 -17.86 -16.62
N HIS A 128 8.63 -18.70 -15.65
CA HIS A 128 9.11 -20.09 -15.60
C HIS A 128 8.66 -20.93 -16.81
N LEU A 129 7.49 -20.63 -17.40
CA LEU A 129 7.04 -21.27 -18.63
C LEU A 129 7.92 -20.88 -19.83
N HIS A 130 8.28 -19.61 -19.97
CA HIS A 130 9.22 -19.19 -21.01
C HIS A 130 10.62 -19.77 -20.81
N TRP A 131 11.07 -19.86 -19.55
CA TRP A 131 12.38 -20.42 -19.22
C TRP A 131 12.56 -21.90 -19.52
N LYS A 132 11.47 -22.62 -19.82
CA LYS A 132 11.55 -24.00 -20.34
C LYS A 132 12.29 -24.06 -21.68
N LYS A 133 12.14 -23.05 -22.53
CA LYS A 133 12.64 -23.04 -23.92
C LYS A 133 13.64 -21.93 -24.20
N HIS A 134 13.67 -20.89 -23.37
CA HIS A 134 14.46 -19.69 -23.60
C HIS A 134 15.24 -19.34 -22.34
N GLU A 135 16.48 -18.90 -22.52
CA GLU A 135 17.34 -18.55 -21.39
C GLU A 135 17.02 -17.17 -20.81
N THR A 136 16.60 -16.24 -21.68
CA THR A 136 16.23 -14.87 -21.33
C THR A 136 14.77 -14.60 -21.62
N VAL A 137 14.14 -13.69 -20.87
CA VAL A 137 12.74 -13.26 -21.08
C VAL A 137 12.65 -11.75 -20.89
N LYS A 138 11.89 -11.08 -21.76
CA LYS A 138 11.55 -9.66 -21.59
C LYS A 138 10.29 -9.50 -20.75
N VAL A 139 10.30 -8.60 -19.78
CA VAL A 139 9.11 -8.23 -19.01
C VAL A 139 8.77 -6.79 -19.33
N ILE A 140 7.65 -6.58 -19.99
CA ILE A 140 7.19 -5.24 -20.39
C ILE A 140 6.16 -4.79 -19.38
N CYS A 141 6.48 -3.73 -18.64
CA CYS A 141 5.63 -3.20 -17.57
C CYS A 141 4.82 -2.00 -18.10
N LYS A 142 3.52 -2.19 -18.32
CA LYS A 142 2.60 -1.15 -18.83
C LYS A 142 1.21 -1.27 -18.19
N PRO A 143 0.65 -0.21 -17.57
CA PRO A 143 1.23 1.11 -17.31
C PRO A 143 2.10 1.12 -16.03
N CYS A 144 3.22 1.83 -16.07
CA CYS A 144 4.00 2.22 -14.89
C CYS A 144 3.82 3.72 -14.70
N ASN A 145 3.02 4.11 -13.71
CA ASN A 145 2.70 5.52 -13.48
C ASN A 145 3.76 6.21 -12.61
N LYS A 146 4.48 5.44 -11.80
CA LYS A 146 5.45 5.95 -10.83
C LYS A 146 6.88 5.80 -11.35
N PRO A 147 7.72 6.84 -11.27
CA PRO A 147 9.14 6.70 -11.55
C PRO A 147 9.75 5.72 -10.53
N GLY A 148 10.63 4.83 -10.97
CA GLY A 148 11.25 3.82 -10.09
C GLY A 148 10.45 2.53 -9.90
N GLN A 149 9.15 2.48 -10.22
CA GLN A 149 8.31 1.28 -10.05
C GLN A 149 8.84 0.06 -10.84
N VAL A 150 9.47 0.30 -11.99
CA VAL A 150 10.07 -0.77 -12.80
C VAL A 150 11.25 -1.44 -12.08
N HIS A 151 12.02 -0.67 -11.28
CA HIS A 151 13.10 -1.22 -10.48
C HIS A 151 12.56 -2.06 -9.32
N GLU A 152 11.51 -1.59 -8.63
CA GLU A 152 10.82 -2.38 -7.60
C GLU A 152 10.28 -3.71 -8.18
N TYR A 153 9.67 -3.66 -9.37
CA TYR A 153 9.24 -4.88 -10.07
C TYR A 153 10.40 -5.77 -10.47
N ALA A 154 11.54 -5.21 -10.90
CA ALA A 154 12.71 -6.00 -11.25
C ALA A 154 13.25 -6.75 -10.04
N GLU A 155 13.38 -6.09 -8.88
CA GLU A 155 13.78 -6.70 -7.61
C GLU A 155 12.79 -7.77 -7.16
N GLU A 156 11.49 -7.48 -7.21
CA GLU A 156 10.45 -8.43 -6.80
C GLU A 156 10.41 -9.65 -7.73
N LEU A 157 10.54 -9.47 -9.03
CA LEU A 157 10.64 -10.55 -9.99
C LEU A 157 11.90 -11.38 -9.76
N ALA A 158 13.06 -10.76 -9.55
CA ALA A 158 14.30 -11.47 -9.24
C ALA A 158 14.16 -12.34 -8.00
N ARG A 159 13.60 -11.77 -6.92
CA ARG A 159 13.36 -12.48 -5.66
C ARG A 159 12.39 -13.66 -5.83
N LEU A 160 11.25 -13.44 -6.49
CA LEU A 160 10.19 -14.44 -6.61
C LEU A 160 10.54 -15.56 -7.60
N SER A 161 11.20 -15.22 -8.69
CA SER A 161 11.52 -16.17 -9.76
C SER A 161 12.92 -16.79 -9.64
N LYS A 162 13.74 -16.30 -8.71
CA LYS A 162 15.18 -16.62 -8.58
C LYS A 162 15.97 -16.32 -9.88
N GLY A 163 15.44 -15.44 -10.73
CA GLY A 163 16.10 -15.00 -11.95
C GLY A 163 17.04 -13.81 -11.70
N ILE A 164 18.00 -13.65 -12.60
CA ILE A 164 18.98 -12.56 -12.58
C ILE A 164 18.49 -11.43 -13.49
N VAL A 165 18.44 -10.20 -12.96
CA VAL A 165 18.13 -9.00 -13.75
C VAL A 165 19.38 -8.60 -14.54
N ILE A 166 19.29 -8.62 -15.86
CA ILE A 166 20.41 -8.26 -16.74
C ILE A 166 20.37 -6.77 -17.10
N ASP A 167 19.19 -6.26 -17.43
CA ASP A 167 19.04 -4.88 -17.90
C ASP A 167 17.63 -4.36 -17.58
N VAL A 168 17.55 -3.11 -17.12
CA VAL A 168 16.29 -2.37 -16.94
C VAL A 168 16.30 -1.19 -17.91
N LYS A 169 15.47 -1.27 -18.94
CA LYS A 169 15.41 -0.27 -20.01
C LYS A 169 14.44 0.86 -19.65
N PRO A 170 14.70 2.09 -20.14
CA PRO A 170 13.84 3.26 -19.89
C PRO A 170 12.44 3.13 -20.49
N ASN A 171 12.21 2.19 -21.42
CA ASN A 171 10.90 1.91 -21.99
C ASN A 171 10.06 0.94 -21.11
N ASN A 172 10.34 0.88 -19.81
CA ASN A 172 9.73 -0.02 -18.83
C ASN A 172 9.85 -1.50 -19.18
N THR A 173 10.98 -1.89 -19.80
CA THR A 173 11.25 -3.29 -20.14
C THR A 173 12.40 -3.83 -19.29
N ILE A 174 12.17 -4.95 -18.63
CA ILE A 174 13.16 -5.65 -17.82
C ILE A 174 13.61 -6.89 -18.60
N VAL A 175 14.91 -7.14 -18.69
CA VAL A 175 15.46 -8.39 -19.25
C VAL A 175 15.89 -9.28 -18.10
N LEU A 176 15.23 -10.42 -17.97
CA LEU A 176 15.53 -11.43 -16.95
C LEU A 176 16.23 -12.63 -17.58
N TYR A 177 17.23 -13.14 -16.88
CA TYR A 177 17.94 -14.38 -17.19
C TYR A 177 17.64 -15.43 -16.12
N ARG A 178 17.47 -16.68 -16.54
CA ARG A 178 17.08 -17.77 -15.63
C ARG A 178 18.21 -18.35 -14.77
N GLY A 179 19.48 -18.11 -15.13
CA GLY A 179 20.65 -18.79 -14.56
C GLY A 179 21.20 -19.93 -15.44
N LYS A 180 22.47 -20.30 -15.28
CA LYS A 180 23.09 -21.41 -16.04
C LYS A 180 22.49 -22.74 -15.61
N ASN A 181 22.24 -22.90 -14.31
CA ASN A 181 21.73 -24.12 -13.69
C ASN A 181 20.23 -24.09 -13.43
N TYR A 182 19.44 -23.51 -14.35
CA TYR A 182 17.99 -23.42 -14.13
C TYR A 182 17.32 -24.79 -14.02
N VAL A 183 16.79 -25.07 -12.84
CA VAL A 183 15.91 -26.21 -12.57
C VAL A 183 14.49 -25.69 -12.46
N ARG A 184 13.55 -26.35 -13.13
CA ARG A 184 12.13 -26.02 -13.01
C ARG A 184 11.71 -26.20 -11.54
N PRO A 185 11.17 -25.16 -10.87
CA PRO A 185 10.66 -25.31 -9.53
C PRO A 185 9.42 -26.23 -9.53
N GLU A 186 9.28 -27.05 -8.50
CA GLU A 186 8.11 -27.91 -8.30
C GLU A 186 6.85 -27.06 -8.12
N VAL A 187 6.97 -25.96 -7.34
CA VAL A 187 5.95 -24.93 -7.21
C VAL A 187 6.24 -23.78 -8.15
N MET A 188 5.53 -23.73 -9.28
CA MET A 188 5.76 -22.74 -10.35
C MET A 188 5.33 -21.30 -9.99
N SER A 189 4.45 -21.14 -8.99
CA SER A 189 3.99 -19.83 -8.49
C SER A 189 4.27 -19.78 -7.00
N PRO A 190 5.22 -18.94 -6.54
CA PRO A 190 5.58 -18.88 -5.13
C PRO A 190 4.38 -18.53 -4.24
N VAL A 191 4.32 -19.15 -3.05
CA VAL A 191 3.26 -18.93 -2.05
C VAL A 191 3.27 -17.49 -1.54
N ASP A 192 4.43 -16.84 -1.60
CA ASP A 192 4.67 -15.46 -1.17
C ASP A 192 4.08 -14.40 -2.12
N THR A 193 3.24 -14.81 -3.08
CA THR A 193 2.62 -13.91 -4.06
C THR A 193 1.12 -13.74 -3.85
N LEU A 194 0.61 -12.56 -4.21
CA LEU A 194 -0.82 -12.33 -4.23
C LEU A 194 -1.50 -13.11 -5.37
N SER A 195 -2.72 -13.57 -5.13
CA SER A 195 -3.60 -14.06 -6.19
C SER A 195 -3.97 -12.92 -7.16
N LYS A 196 -4.34 -13.26 -8.40
CA LYS A 196 -4.73 -12.31 -9.45
C LYS A 196 -5.77 -11.26 -9.01
N ASP A 197 -6.79 -11.69 -8.26
CA ASP A 197 -7.88 -10.80 -7.83
C ASP A 197 -7.45 -9.88 -6.68
N LYS A 198 -6.73 -10.43 -5.69
CA LYS A 198 -6.13 -9.63 -4.60
C LYS A 198 -5.15 -8.59 -5.12
N ALA A 199 -4.34 -8.92 -6.13
CA ALA A 199 -3.42 -7.97 -6.76
C ALA A 199 -4.16 -6.79 -7.43
N LEU A 200 -5.30 -7.08 -8.09
CA LEU A 200 -6.16 -6.03 -8.64
C LEU A 200 -6.82 -5.18 -7.54
N GLU A 201 -7.23 -5.78 -6.44
CA GLU A 201 -7.81 -5.07 -5.30
C GLU A 201 -6.78 -4.15 -4.63
N LYS A 202 -5.55 -4.63 -4.41
CA LYS A 202 -4.42 -3.83 -3.94
C LYS A 202 -4.22 -2.59 -4.83
N TYR A 203 -4.13 -2.77 -6.15
CA TYR A 203 -4.01 -1.65 -7.09
C TYR A 203 -5.15 -0.63 -6.95
N ARG A 204 -6.41 -1.08 -6.79
CA ARG A 204 -7.55 -0.16 -6.61
C ARG A 204 -7.42 0.68 -5.33
N TYR A 205 -6.96 0.07 -4.23
CA TYR A 205 -6.73 0.81 -2.99
C TYR A 205 -5.56 1.79 -3.11
N GLU A 206 -4.46 1.40 -3.76
CA GLU A 206 -3.31 2.30 -4.01
C GLU A 206 -3.72 3.51 -4.84
N GLN A 207 -4.48 3.31 -5.93
CA GLN A 207 -5.00 4.40 -6.74
C GLN A 207 -5.97 5.30 -5.97
N SER A 208 -6.83 4.72 -5.13
CA SER A 208 -7.70 5.52 -4.26
C SER A 208 -6.91 6.28 -3.20
N LEU A 209 -5.79 5.73 -2.72
CA LEU A 209 -4.92 6.37 -1.73
C LEU A 209 -4.25 7.58 -2.36
N GLU A 210 -3.59 7.39 -3.50
CA GLU A 210 -2.93 8.45 -4.29
C GLU A 210 -3.88 9.63 -4.54
N HIS A 211 -5.08 9.37 -5.06
CA HIS A 211 -6.08 10.43 -5.27
C HIS A 211 -6.54 11.11 -3.97
N THR A 212 -6.62 10.36 -2.86
CA THR A 212 -7.02 10.93 -1.56
C THR A 212 -5.91 11.82 -1.00
N SER A 213 -4.63 11.41 -1.12
CA SER A 213 -3.48 12.20 -0.69
C SER A 213 -3.33 13.48 -1.52
N GLU A 214 -3.47 13.42 -2.85
CA GLU A 214 -3.51 14.62 -3.71
C GLU A 214 -4.64 15.58 -3.31
N PHE A 215 -5.81 15.04 -2.93
CA PHE A 215 -6.93 15.83 -2.47
C PHE A 215 -6.66 16.49 -1.11
N ILE A 216 -5.98 15.78 -0.19
CA ILE A 216 -5.54 16.35 1.10
C ILE A 216 -4.57 17.50 0.86
N GLU A 217 -3.57 17.32 0.00
CA GLU A 217 -2.58 18.35 -0.33
C GLU A 217 -3.26 19.62 -0.88
N LYS A 218 -4.23 19.46 -1.78
CA LYS A 218 -5.02 20.58 -2.31
C LYS A 218 -5.79 21.32 -1.20
N LEU A 219 -6.40 20.59 -0.26
CA LEU A 219 -7.13 21.20 0.86
C LEU A 219 -6.19 21.90 1.86
N GLU A 220 -5.00 21.35 2.09
CA GLU A 220 -3.98 21.96 2.96
C GLU A 220 -3.48 23.28 2.37
N LYS A 221 -3.22 23.33 1.06
CA LYS A 221 -2.90 24.58 0.35
C LYS A 221 -4.04 25.59 0.41
N GLU A 222 -5.28 25.17 0.15
CA GLU A 222 -6.47 26.05 0.26
C GLU A 222 -6.62 26.64 1.67
N LEU A 223 -6.35 25.84 2.70
CA LEU A 223 -6.39 26.29 4.10
C LEU A 223 -5.30 27.32 4.40
N GLU A 224 -4.07 27.07 3.94
CA GLU A 224 -2.94 27.96 4.13
C GLU A 224 -3.14 29.31 3.42
N GLU A 225 -3.65 29.29 2.18
CA GLU A 225 -4.00 30.48 1.42
C GLU A 225 -5.08 31.30 2.13
N TYR A 226 -6.10 30.62 2.68
CA TYR A 226 -7.14 31.28 3.48
C TYR A 226 -6.56 31.95 4.72
N HIS A 227 -5.67 31.29 5.46
CA HIS A 227 -5.00 31.90 6.62
C HIS A 227 -4.18 33.13 6.24
N LYS A 228 -3.40 33.04 5.15
CA LYS A 228 -2.65 34.19 4.60
C LYS A 228 -3.59 35.34 4.21
N TYR A 229 -4.74 35.05 3.62
CA TYR A 229 -5.77 36.05 3.29
C TYR A 229 -6.32 36.74 4.54
N VAL A 230 -6.71 35.98 5.55
CA VAL A 230 -7.23 36.52 6.82
C VAL A 230 -6.20 37.42 7.50
N VAL A 231 -4.93 37.01 7.55
CA VAL A 231 -3.84 37.83 8.12
C VAL A 231 -3.65 39.14 7.35
N ARG A 232 -3.64 39.09 6.00
CA ARG A 232 -3.53 40.31 5.17
C ARG A 232 -4.70 41.25 5.37
N HIS A 233 -5.92 40.73 5.44
CA HIS A 233 -7.12 41.55 5.67
C HIS A 233 -7.13 42.17 7.07
N LYS A 234 -6.67 41.43 8.09
CA LYS A 234 -6.54 41.96 9.45
C LYS A 234 -5.54 43.12 9.51
N LYS A 235 -4.34 42.94 8.93
CA LYS A 235 -3.32 44.01 8.85
C LYS A 235 -3.84 45.29 8.18
N LYS A 236 -4.49 45.16 7.01
CA LYS A 236 -5.08 46.31 6.30
C LYS A 236 -6.13 47.04 7.15
N LYS A 237 -6.97 46.28 7.88
CA LYS A 237 -8.00 46.85 8.75
C LYS A 237 -7.38 47.58 9.95
N ASP A 238 -6.31 47.04 10.52
CA ASP A 238 -5.58 47.66 11.62
C ASP A 238 -4.89 48.96 11.15
N GLU A 239 -4.25 48.96 9.98
CA GLU A 239 -3.64 50.15 9.34
C GLU A 239 -4.68 51.25 8.99
N GLU A 240 -5.88 50.87 8.54
CA GLU A 240 -6.98 51.81 8.30
C GLU A 240 -7.55 52.40 9.60
N ALA A 241 -7.53 51.64 10.68
CA ALA A 241 -7.98 52.10 11.99
C ALA A 241 -6.98 53.07 12.63
N GLU A 242 -5.67 52.87 12.44
CA GLU A 242 -4.63 53.81 12.86
C GLU A 242 -4.71 55.13 12.09
N LYS A 243 -4.84 55.08 10.76
CA LYS A 243 -4.99 56.29 9.93
C LYS A 243 -6.23 57.12 10.27
N LYS A 244 -7.32 56.48 10.70
CA LYS A 244 -8.54 57.20 11.16
C LYS A 244 -8.34 57.88 12.51
N LYS A 245 -7.56 57.29 13.41
CA LYS A 245 -7.24 57.90 14.71
C LYS A 245 -6.28 59.09 14.56
N ASP A 246 -5.33 59.00 13.64
CA ASP A 246 -4.39 60.10 13.36
C ASP A 246 -5.07 61.29 12.65
N ALA A 247 -6.17 61.03 11.91
CA ALA A 247 -6.97 62.06 11.25
C ALA A 247 -7.97 62.78 12.19
N ASP A 248 -8.43 62.12 13.26
CA ASP A 248 -9.33 62.71 14.28
C ASP A 248 -8.57 63.48 15.38
N SER A 249 -7.25 63.32 15.47
CA SER A 249 -6.39 63.97 16.47
C SER A 249 -5.73 65.27 15.98
N LYS A 250 -6.13 65.79 14.82
CA LYS A 250 -5.56 66.97 14.16
C LYS A 250 -6.64 67.98 13.82
#